data_AF-A0A536P1K0-F1
#
_entry.id   AF-A0A536P1K0-F1
#
_cell.length_a   1.000
_cell.length_b   1.000
_cell.length_c   1.000
_cell.angle_alpha   90.00
_cell.angle_beta   90.00
_cell.angle_gamma   90.00
#
_symmetry.space_group_name_H-M   'P 1'
#
loop_
_entity.id
_entity.type
_entity.pdbx_description
1 polymer ?
#
loop_
_entity_poly.entity_id
_entity_poly.type
_entity_poly.pdbx_seq_one_letter_code
_entity_poly.pdbx_strand_id
1 'polypeptide(L)'
;MKPGQVADFWIRFSNSGTETWQRGVWGRQANLGFNGDNKLPYRLGMAVNWLWDDRIATTTAETVAPGEIAEFRFSLRAPIYPGTYRFDLRPVIDGTTWLEDQGVFWLIAVN
;
A
#
# COMPACT_ATOMS: atom_id res chain seq x y z
N MET A 1 -10.27 -14.44 -5.55
CA MET A 1 -10.82 -14.47 -4.19
C MET A 1 -12.31 -14.74 -4.27
N LYS A 2 -12.92 -15.35 -3.24
CA LYS A 2 -14.39 -15.45 -3.13
C LYS A 2 -14.96 -14.17 -2.51
N PRO A 3 -16.21 -13.78 -2.81
CA PRO A 3 -16.89 -12.69 -2.12
C PRO A 3 -16.73 -12.74 -0.59
N GLY A 4 -16.31 -11.63 0.02
CA GLY A 4 -16.10 -11.51 1.46
C GLY A 4 -14.83 -12.16 2.03
N GLN A 5 -14.09 -12.94 1.23
CA GLN A 5 -12.82 -13.55 1.63
C GLN A 5 -11.82 -12.47 2.08
N VAL A 6 -11.13 -12.71 3.19
CA VAL A 6 -9.94 -11.93 3.58
C VAL A 6 -8.69 -12.67 3.11
N ALA A 7 -7.74 -11.95 2.52
CA ALA A 7 -6.44 -12.49 2.14
C ALA A 7 -5.31 -11.51 2.48
N ASP A 8 -4.15 -12.07 2.79
CA ASP A 8 -2.93 -11.33 3.11
C ASP A 8 -2.02 -11.24 1.90
N PHE A 9 -1.37 -10.10 1.77
CA PHE A 9 -0.46 -9.81 0.68
C PHE A 9 0.75 -9.04 1.17
N TRP A 10 1.77 -8.99 0.31
CA TRP A 10 2.97 -8.20 0.56
C TRP A 10 3.56 -7.68 -0.75
N ILE A 11 4.28 -6.57 -0.66
CA ILE A 11 5.05 -6.00 -1.75
C ILE A 11 6.34 -5.38 -1.23
N ARG A 12 7.38 -5.34 -2.06
CA ARG A 12 8.67 -4.77 -1.72
C ARG A 12 9.06 -3.63 -2.67
N PHE A 13 9.64 -2.59 -2.09
CA PHE A 13 10.23 -1.46 -2.81
C PHE A 13 11.64 -1.19 -2.26
N SER A 14 12.56 -0.74 -3.11
CA SER A 14 13.86 -0.26 -2.66
C SER A 14 13.77 1.22 -2.26
N ASN A 15 14.46 1.60 -1.20
CA ASN A 15 14.70 3.02 -0.91
C ASN A 15 15.81 3.54 -1.83
N SER A 16 15.42 4.07 -2.98
CA SER A 16 16.32 4.70 -3.96
C SER A 16 16.70 6.14 -3.62
N GLY A 17 16.20 6.69 -2.51
CA GLY A 17 16.51 8.04 -2.04
C GLY A 17 17.83 8.11 -1.26
N THR A 18 18.09 9.29 -0.68
CA THR A 18 19.28 9.55 0.15
C THR A 18 18.97 9.57 1.66
N GLU A 19 17.69 9.56 2.03
CA GLU A 19 17.24 9.62 3.42
C GLU A 19 16.73 8.26 3.89
N THR A 20 17.01 7.93 5.15
CA THR A 20 16.45 6.73 5.80
C THR A 20 14.94 6.92 6.02
N TRP A 21 14.14 5.98 5.54
CA TRP A 21 12.74 5.90 5.93
C TRP A 21 12.65 5.39 7.35
N GLN A 22 11.83 6.02 8.19
CA GLN A 22 11.70 5.67 9.60
C GLN A 22 10.24 5.67 10.03
N ARG A 23 9.75 4.50 10.46
CA ARG A 23 8.37 4.35 10.92
C ARG A 23 8.14 5.16 12.20
N GLY A 24 6.98 5.79 12.30
CA GLY A 24 6.58 6.63 13.42
C GLY A 24 7.17 8.04 13.39
N VAL A 25 8.01 8.37 12.41
CA VAL A 25 8.63 9.69 12.29
C VAL A 25 7.98 10.48 11.17
N TRP A 26 7.40 11.63 11.52
CA TRP A 26 6.79 12.56 10.59
C TRP A 26 7.77 12.99 9.49
N GLY A 27 7.35 12.96 8.24
CA GLY A 27 8.19 13.28 7.08
C GLY A 27 9.28 12.26 6.76
N ARG A 28 9.32 11.11 7.44
CA ARG A 28 10.25 10.00 7.15
C ARG A 28 9.57 8.63 7.05
N GLN A 29 8.36 8.46 7.56
CA GLN A 29 7.63 7.22 7.43
C GLN A 29 7.18 7.02 5.97
N ALA A 30 7.61 5.91 5.37
CA ALA A 30 7.06 5.44 4.11
C ALA A 30 5.79 4.62 4.34
N ASN A 31 4.74 5.00 3.62
CA ASN A 31 3.49 4.27 3.54
C ASN A 31 3.27 3.77 2.11
N LEU A 32 2.50 2.70 1.97
CA LEU A 32 1.99 2.23 0.69
C LEU A 32 0.61 2.83 0.48
N GLY A 33 0.42 3.58 -0.59
CA GLY A 33 -0.84 4.23 -0.92
C GLY A 33 -1.40 3.78 -2.26
N PHE A 34 -2.70 4.03 -2.46
CA PHE A 34 -3.29 4.00 -3.79
C PHE A 34 -2.88 5.24 -4.56
N ASN A 35 -2.33 5.04 -5.76
CA ASN A 35 -1.85 6.13 -6.61
C ASN A 35 -2.96 7.16 -6.87
N GLY A 36 -2.63 8.45 -6.76
CA GLY A 36 -3.58 9.55 -6.89
C GLY A 36 -4.64 9.63 -5.79
N ASP A 37 -4.34 9.11 -4.59
CA ASP A 37 -5.25 9.11 -3.44
C ASP A 37 -6.62 8.46 -3.75
N ASN A 38 -6.60 7.36 -4.51
CA ASN A 38 -7.81 6.65 -4.91
C ASN A 38 -8.46 5.91 -3.73
N LYS A 39 -9.58 6.46 -3.24
CA LYS A 39 -10.37 5.93 -2.12
C LYS A 39 -11.45 4.92 -2.54
N LEU A 40 -11.57 4.58 -3.83
CA LEU A 40 -12.60 3.64 -4.29
C LEU A 40 -12.49 2.26 -3.60
N PRO A 41 -11.30 1.63 -3.46
CA PRO A 41 -11.18 0.36 -2.75
C PRO A 41 -11.72 0.40 -1.31
N TYR A 42 -11.49 1.51 -0.60
CA TYR A 42 -12.04 1.70 0.75
C TYR A 42 -13.56 1.81 0.74
N ARG A 43 -14.14 2.59 -0.18
CA ARG A 43 -15.61 2.72 -0.33
C ARG A 43 -16.29 1.40 -0.70
N LEU A 44 -15.56 0.49 -1.36
CA LEU A 44 -16.01 -0.87 -1.67
C LEU A 44 -15.90 -1.84 -0.47
N GLY A 45 -15.46 -1.37 0.70
CA GLY A 45 -15.33 -2.19 1.91
C GLY A 45 -14.17 -3.17 1.87
N MET A 46 -13.14 -2.90 1.04
CA MET A 46 -11.99 -3.80 0.88
C MET A 46 -10.95 -3.68 2.00
N ALA A 47 -11.08 -2.66 2.86
CA ALA A 47 -10.12 -2.35 3.89
C ALA A 47 -10.12 -3.39 5.03
N VAL A 48 -8.93 -3.85 5.39
CA VAL A 48 -8.68 -4.68 6.58
C VAL A 48 -7.46 -4.09 7.28
N ASN A 49 -7.71 -3.38 8.39
CA ASN A 49 -6.68 -2.72 9.21
C ASN A 49 -5.73 -1.78 8.43
N TRP A 50 -6.25 -1.10 7.39
CA TRP A 50 -5.48 -0.08 6.68
C TRP A 50 -5.20 1.11 7.60
N LEU A 51 -4.14 1.87 7.28
CA LEU A 51 -3.76 3.05 8.05
C LEU A 51 -4.80 4.15 7.88
N TRP A 52 -5.21 4.42 6.64
CA TRP A 52 -6.27 5.36 6.24
C TRP A 52 -7.07 4.83 5.04
N ASP A 53 -7.96 5.65 4.49
CA ASP A 53 -8.81 5.27 3.36
C ASP A 53 -8.07 5.08 2.03
N ASP A 54 -6.84 5.59 1.92
CA ASP A 54 -5.96 5.39 0.77
C ASP A 54 -4.52 4.97 1.14
N ARG A 55 -4.23 4.76 2.43
CA ARG A 55 -2.94 4.26 2.94
C ARG A 55 -3.10 2.85 3.49
N ILE A 56 -2.64 1.85 2.75
CA ILE A 56 -2.96 0.44 3.06
C ILE A 56 -1.99 -0.19 4.06
N ALA A 57 -0.74 0.25 4.12
CA ALA A 57 0.27 -0.25 5.05
C ALA A 57 1.44 0.72 5.20
N THR A 58 2.26 0.51 6.23
CA THR A 58 3.61 1.09 6.36
C THR A 58 4.64 -0.04 6.21
N THR A 59 5.94 0.31 6.24
CA THR A 59 7.03 -0.68 6.19
C THR A 59 6.89 -1.71 7.32
N THR A 60 7.46 -2.90 7.17
CA THR A 60 7.56 -3.91 8.26
C THR A 60 8.83 -3.75 9.10
N ALA A 61 9.90 -3.19 8.53
CA ALA A 61 11.11 -2.76 9.23
C ALA A 61 10.95 -1.35 9.83
N GLU A 62 11.48 -1.11 11.04
CA GLU A 62 11.41 0.20 11.72
C GLU A 62 12.14 1.29 10.95
N THR A 63 13.27 0.93 10.33
CA THR A 63 14.10 1.79 9.48
C THR A 63 14.39 1.10 8.15
N VAL A 64 14.50 1.87 7.08
CA VAL A 64 14.97 1.42 5.77
C VAL A 64 15.95 2.46 5.22
N ALA A 65 17.24 2.17 5.31
CA ALA A 65 18.31 3.05 4.84
C ALA A 65 18.34 3.13 3.30
N PRO A 66 19.00 4.15 2.72
CA PRO A 66 19.28 4.20 1.29
C PRO A 66 19.86 2.89 0.74
N GLY A 67 19.30 2.37 -0.34
CA GLY A 67 19.67 1.10 -0.96
C GLY A 67 19.02 -0.14 -0.34
N GLU A 68 18.39 -0.04 0.83
CA GLU A 68 17.68 -1.17 1.46
C GLU A 68 16.31 -1.42 0.83
N ILE A 69 15.76 -2.60 1.12
CA ILE A 69 14.44 -3.03 0.64
C ILE A 69 13.43 -2.90 1.78
N ALA A 70 12.39 -2.11 1.57
CA ALA A 70 11.21 -2.06 2.42
C ALA A 70 10.21 -3.14 1.99
N GLU A 71 9.66 -3.88 2.94
CA GLU A 71 8.49 -4.72 2.73
C GLU A 71 7.26 -4.06 3.35
N PHE A 72 6.13 -4.10 2.64
CA PHE A 72 4.82 -3.67 3.09
C PHE A 72 3.92 -4.89 3.12
N ARG A 73 3.24 -5.13 4.24
CA ARG A 73 2.26 -6.23 4.39
C ARG A 73 0.88 -5.64 4.67
N PHE A 74 -0.13 -6.16 3.99
CA PHE A 74 -1.50 -5.71 4.16
C PHE A 74 -2.49 -6.83 3.87
N SER A 75 -3.69 -6.67 4.39
CA SER A 75 -4.81 -7.58 4.14
C SER A 75 -5.89 -6.86 3.35
N LEU A 76 -6.61 -7.61 2.52
CA LEU A 76 -7.75 -7.13 1.75
C LEU A 76 -8.96 -8.02 1.99
N ARG A 77 -10.15 -7.42 2.02
CA ARG A 77 -11.43 -8.13 1.92
C ARG A 77 -11.93 -8.04 0.48
N ALA A 78 -12.28 -9.17 -0.12
CA ALA A 78 -12.93 -9.18 -1.42
C ALA A 78 -14.35 -8.56 -1.33
N PRO A 79 -14.72 -7.64 -2.25
CA PRO A 79 -16.08 -7.14 -2.39
C PRO A 79 -17.09 -8.27 -2.57
N ILE A 80 -18.37 -7.99 -2.26
CA ILE A 80 -19.45 -8.95 -2.45
C ILE A 80 -19.80 -9.16 -3.93
N TYR A 81 -19.52 -8.16 -4.77
CA TYR A 81 -19.79 -8.21 -6.20
C TYR A 81 -18.60 -8.85 -6.93
N PRO A 82 -18.82 -9.89 -7.75
CA PRO A 82 -17.77 -10.44 -8.60
C PRO A 82 -17.24 -9.39 -9.59
N GLY A 83 -15.97 -9.50 -9.93
CA GLY A 83 -15.30 -8.55 -10.82
C GLY A 83 -13.79 -8.54 -10.64
N THR A 84 -13.12 -7.77 -11.50
CA THR A 84 -11.68 -7.51 -11.36
C THR A 84 -11.47 -6.09 -10.86
N TYR A 85 -10.80 -5.97 -9.72
CA TYR A 85 -10.50 -4.68 -9.10
C TYR A 85 -9.01 -4.36 -9.28
N ARG A 86 -8.71 -3.22 -9.91
CA ARG A 86 -7.34 -2.76 -10.15
C ARG A 86 -6.86 -1.86 -9.02
N PHE A 87 -5.67 -2.17 -8.51
CA PHE A 87 -5.03 -1.50 -7.39
C PHE A 87 -3.72 -0.91 -7.90
N ASP A 88 -3.70 0.37 -8.26
CA ASP A 88 -2.46 1.08 -8.61
C ASP A 88 -1.77 1.53 -7.31
N LEU A 89 -0.57 1.01 -7.05
CA LEU A 89 0.12 1.10 -5.76
C LEU A 89 1.40 1.91 -5.90
N ARG A 90 1.61 2.85 -4.96
CA ARG A 90 2.78 3.71 -4.96
C ARG A 90 3.22 4.04 -3.53
N PRO A 91 4.51 3.99 -3.21
CA PRO A 91 5.00 4.47 -1.92
C PRO A 91 4.90 6.00 -1.77
N VAL A 92 4.64 6.47 -0.55
CA VAL A 92 4.50 7.89 -0.21
C VAL A 92 5.14 8.17 1.15
N ILE A 93 5.83 9.30 1.25
CA ILE A 93 6.21 9.91 2.52
C ILE A 93 5.14 10.94 2.83
N ASP A 94 4.20 10.60 3.72
CA ASP A 94 3.05 11.47 4.02
C ASP A 94 3.50 12.83 4.56
N GLY A 95 2.82 13.88 4.09
CA GLY A 95 3.18 15.28 4.37
C GLY A 95 4.44 15.77 3.64
N THR A 96 5.07 14.94 2.80
CA THR A 96 6.26 15.32 2.02
C THR A 96 6.05 15.10 0.52
N THR A 97 6.00 13.85 0.05
CA THR A 97 5.91 13.54 -1.40
C THR A 97 5.53 12.09 -1.66
N TRP A 98 4.90 11.85 -2.82
CA TRP A 98 4.90 10.53 -3.44
C TRP A 98 6.32 10.19 -3.91
N LEU A 99 6.73 8.93 -3.73
CA LEU A 99 8.01 8.41 -4.24
C LEU A 99 7.88 8.07 -5.74
N GLU A 100 8.95 7.62 -6.40
CA GLU A 100 8.91 7.34 -7.83
C GLU A 100 7.77 6.35 -8.20
N ASP A 101 7.03 6.66 -9.28
CA ASP A 101 5.97 5.79 -9.77
C ASP A 101 6.54 4.72 -10.68
N GLN A 102 6.53 3.47 -10.21
CA GLN A 102 6.99 2.31 -10.97
C GLN A 102 5.86 1.69 -11.83
N GLY A 103 4.66 2.31 -11.86
CA GLY A 103 3.50 1.78 -12.57
C GLY A 103 3.00 0.46 -11.99
N VAL A 104 3.29 0.20 -10.72
CA VAL A 104 2.93 -1.06 -10.03
C VAL A 104 1.42 -1.11 -9.84
N PHE A 105 0.82 -2.21 -10.28
CA PHE A 105 -0.58 -2.48 -10.00
C PHE A 105 -0.84 -3.96 -9.72
N TRP A 106 -1.90 -4.22 -8.96
CA TRP A 106 -2.47 -5.56 -8.81
C TRP A 106 -3.87 -5.65 -9.40
N LEU A 107 -4.21 -6.85 -9.88
CA LEU A 107 -5.56 -7.20 -10.30
C LEU A 107 -6.12 -8.20 -9.31
N ILE A 108 -7.13 -7.78 -8.55
CA ILE A 108 -7.84 -8.63 -7.60
C ILE A 108 -9.09 -9.17 -8.30
N ALA A 109 -9.00 -10.41 -8.78
CA ALA A 109 -10.15 -11.12 -9.34
C ALA A 109 -11.02 -11.70 -8.21
N VAL A 110 -12.30 -11.33 -8.20
CA VAL A 110 -13.34 -11.88 -7.30
C VAL A 110 -14.31 -12.70 -8.12
N ASN A 111 -14.39 -13.99 -7.80
CA ASN A 111 -15.20 -15.00 -8.50
C ASN A 111 -16.06 -15.78 -7.50
#